data_AF-A0A1C5X664-F1
#
_entry.id   AF-A0A1C5X664-F1
#
_cell.length_a   1.000
_cell.length_b   1.000
_cell.length_c   1.000
_cell.angle_alpha   90.00
_cell.angle_beta   90.00
_cell.angle_gamma   90.00
#
_symmetry.space_group_name_H-M   'P 1'
#
loop_
_entity.id
_entity.type
_entity.pdbx_description
1 polymer ?
#
loop_
_entity_poly.entity_id
_entity_poly.type
_entity_poly.pdbx_seq_one_letter_code
_entity_poly.pdbx_strand_id
1 'polypeptide(L)'
;MKHFIIVRGGGDLASGTIFKLSRCGYPVLVLEAEHPTSIRRQVSFSEAIYEGEAVVEGIRAVCAHDFQEAEALVRAGQLTVMKDPKGEAIEALRPDILIDAILAKRNCGTTKDMAPLTIGLGPGFSAGEDVDVVVETKRGHDLGRLIYQGCPKADTGVPGNIGGFSKERVIYAPAGGKIRHISRIGKIVTAGEDIALIETDGGMQVPVKASISGILRGLIRNWYPVKAGLKIADIDPRIGELNNCFTISDKARCIAGGVLEAVLRWELQNADRRNTF
;
A
#
# COMPACT_ATOMS: atom_id res chain seq x y z
N MET A 1 -24.16 10.80 7.95
CA MET A 1 -22.69 10.98 7.84
C MET A 1 -22.11 9.71 7.24
N LYS A 2 -20.99 9.82 6.51
CA LYS A 2 -20.27 8.62 6.02
C LYS A 2 -19.59 7.90 7.17
N HIS A 3 -19.43 6.59 7.03
CA HIS A 3 -18.79 5.71 8.00
C HIS A 3 -17.29 6.02 8.16
N PHE A 4 -16.77 5.88 9.38
CA PHE A 4 -15.35 6.04 9.68
C PHE A 4 -14.57 4.78 9.30
N ILE A 5 -13.51 4.98 8.51
CA ILE A 5 -12.71 3.89 7.96
C ILE A 5 -11.28 3.98 8.48
N ILE A 6 -10.78 2.88 9.03
CA ILE A 6 -9.35 2.68 9.27
C ILE A 6 -8.77 1.79 8.18
N VAL A 7 -7.65 2.19 7.61
CA VAL A 7 -6.87 1.39 6.66
C VAL A 7 -5.51 1.06 7.27
N ARG A 8 -5.19 -0.23 7.44
CA ARG A 8 -3.84 -0.65 7.80
C ARG A 8 -2.96 -0.72 6.54
N GLY A 9 -1.83 -0.05 6.56
CA GLY A 9 -0.90 0.08 5.44
C GLY A 9 -1.23 1.26 4.52
N GLY A 10 -0.19 1.99 4.11
CA GLY A 10 -0.21 3.17 3.24
C GLY A 10 0.73 3.07 2.04
N GLY A 11 1.19 1.86 1.70
CA GLY A 11 2.04 1.61 0.53
C GLY A 11 1.30 1.66 -0.81
N ASP A 12 2.03 1.47 -1.92
CA ASP A 12 1.56 1.64 -3.31
C ASP A 12 0.14 1.14 -3.62
N LEU A 13 -0.18 -0.12 -3.27
CA LEU A 13 -1.53 -0.66 -3.53
C LEU A 13 -2.58 -0.11 -2.56
N ALA A 14 -2.23 0.08 -1.30
CA ALA A 14 -3.10 0.66 -0.29
C ALA A 14 -3.48 2.11 -0.66
N SER A 15 -2.54 2.88 -1.21
CA SER A 15 -2.80 4.26 -1.66
C SER A 15 -3.91 4.36 -2.67
N GLY A 16 -4.08 3.39 -3.57
CA GLY A 16 -5.21 3.39 -4.50
C GLY A 16 -6.55 3.29 -3.77
N THR A 17 -6.62 2.43 -2.75
CA THR A 17 -7.79 2.26 -1.88
C THR A 17 -8.05 3.53 -1.08
N ILE A 18 -7.04 4.04 -0.37
CA ILE A 18 -7.11 5.26 0.44
C ILE A 18 -7.58 6.44 -0.43
N PHE A 19 -6.95 6.64 -1.59
CA PHE A 19 -7.30 7.69 -2.53
C PHE A 19 -8.78 7.63 -2.91
N LYS A 20 -9.28 6.45 -3.31
CA LYS A 20 -10.66 6.30 -3.76
C LYS A 20 -11.66 6.55 -2.62
N LEU A 21 -11.40 6.03 -1.43
CA LEU A 21 -12.24 6.28 -0.25
C LEU A 21 -12.29 7.77 0.12
N SER A 22 -11.13 8.44 0.17
CA SER A 22 -11.07 9.88 0.44
C SER A 22 -11.78 10.70 -0.65
N ARG A 23 -11.65 10.36 -1.94
CA ARG A 23 -12.41 11.01 -3.03
C ARG A 23 -13.91 10.82 -2.92
N CYS A 24 -14.34 9.69 -2.37
CA CYS A 24 -15.74 9.42 -2.08
C CYS A 24 -16.21 10.11 -0.79
N GLY A 25 -15.36 10.88 -0.09
CA GLY A 25 -15.72 11.65 1.09
C GLY A 25 -15.80 10.85 2.38
N TYR A 26 -15.19 9.65 2.43
CA TYR A 26 -15.09 8.90 3.68
C TYR A 26 -14.05 9.55 4.62
N PRO A 27 -14.33 9.68 5.92
CA PRO A 27 -13.31 9.97 6.92
C PRO A 27 -12.37 8.75 7.02
N VAL A 28 -11.08 8.95 6.71
CA VAL A 28 -10.09 7.88 6.62
C VAL A 28 -8.88 8.18 7.52
N LEU A 29 -8.55 7.21 8.38
CA LEU A 29 -7.30 7.13 9.11
C LEU A 29 -6.47 5.95 8.59
N VAL A 30 -5.21 6.21 8.24
CA VAL A 30 -4.25 5.19 7.79
C VAL A 30 -3.29 4.87 8.93
N LEU A 31 -3.24 3.60 9.32
CA LEU A 31 -2.27 3.10 10.32
C LEU A 31 -1.09 2.48 9.59
N GLU A 32 0.11 2.87 9.98
CA GLU A 32 1.32 2.45 9.28
C GLU A 32 2.46 2.13 10.26
N ALA A 33 3.40 1.31 9.80
CA ALA A 33 4.60 0.96 10.54
C ALA A 33 5.49 2.19 10.79
N GLU A 34 6.38 2.09 11.78
CA GLU A 34 7.35 3.15 12.10
C GLU A 34 8.28 3.47 10.93
N HIS A 35 8.61 2.45 10.13
CA HIS A 35 9.56 2.55 9.02
C HIS A 35 9.03 1.86 7.74
N PRO A 36 8.09 2.50 7.03
CA PRO A 36 7.48 1.95 5.82
C PRO A 36 8.49 1.62 4.72
N THR A 37 8.25 0.54 3.99
CA THR A 37 9.18 -0.01 2.99
C THR A 37 8.76 0.25 1.55
N SER A 38 7.85 1.20 1.32
CA SER A 38 7.34 1.53 0.00
C SER A 38 8.47 1.90 -0.95
N ILE A 39 8.55 1.22 -2.11
CA ILE A 39 9.51 1.56 -3.16
C ILE A 39 8.91 2.55 -4.18
N ARG A 40 7.61 2.47 -4.45
CA ARG A 40 6.87 3.44 -5.29
C ARG A 40 6.46 4.64 -4.43
N ARG A 41 7.47 5.33 -3.88
CA ARG A 41 7.30 6.39 -2.88
C ARG A 41 6.49 7.59 -3.37
N GLN A 42 6.63 7.94 -4.63
CA GLN A 42 5.91 9.05 -5.26
C GLN A 42 4.38 8.86 -5.34
N VAL A 43 3.88 7.67 -5.00
CA VAL A 43 2.45 7.33 -5.00
C VAL A 43 2.05 6.58 -3.72
N SER A 44 2.82 6.73 -2.64
CA SER A 44 2.57 6.05 -1.36
C SER A 44 2.26 7.06 -0.26
N PHE A 45 1.06 6.98 0.34
CA PHE A 45 0.72 7.84 1.49
C PHE A 45 1.56 7.52 2.73
N SER A 46 2.19 6.34 2.79
CA SER A 46 3.14 5.97 3.83
C SER A 46 4.33 6.94 3.94
N GLU A 47 4.63 7.75 2.91
CA GLU A 47 5.70 8.75 2.99
C GLU A 47 5.40 9.85 4.02
N ALA A 48 4.13 10.06 4.39
CA ALA A 48 3.75 11.02 5.44
C ALA A 48 4.39 10.69 6.80
N ILE A 49 4.66 9.40 7.07
CA ILE A 49 5.37 8.95 8.27
C ILE A 49 6.76 9.57 8.40
N TYR A 50 7.40 9.86 7.27
CA TYR A 50 8.74 10.43 7.20
C TYR A 50 8.76 11.95 7.05
N GLU A 51 7.88 12.49 6.18
CA GLU A 51 7.92 13.90 5.80
C GLU A 51 6.88 14.76 6.56
N GLY A 52 6.05 14.15 7.40
CA GLY A 52 4.92 14.80 8.08
C GLY A 52 3.68 14.92 7.19
N GLU A 53 3.83 14.85 5.87
CA GLU A 53 2.72 14.82 4.92
C GLU A 53 3.09 14.07 3.63
N ALA A 54 2.09 13.66 2.86
CA ALA A 54 2.27 13.12 1.52
C ALA A 54 1.15 13.59 0.60
N VAL A 55 1.47 13.83 -0.68
CA VAL A 55 0.48 14.17 -1.70
C VAL A 55 0.50 13.10 -2.79
N VAL A 56 -0.65 12.47 -3.05
CA VAL A 56 -0.82 11.50 -4.13
C VAL A 56 -2.00 11.93 -5.00
N GLU A 57 -1.73 12.21 -6.28
CA GLU A 57 -2.73 12.66 -7.26
C GLU A 57 -3.63 13.79 -6.74
N GLY A 58 -3.04 14.76 -6.04
CA GLY A 58 -3.72 15.95 -5.51
C GLY A 58 -4.43 15.77 -4.17
N ILE A 59 -4.44 14.56 -3.58
CA ILE A 59 -4.92 14.36 -2.21
C ILE A 59 -3.74 14.46 -1.25
N ARG A 60 -3.86 15.36 -0.27
CA ARG A 60 -2.90 15.53 0.82
C ARG A 60 -3.30 14.66 2.01
N ALA A 61 -2.34 13.90 2.52
CA ALA A 61 -2.41 13.15 3.76
C ALA A 61 -1.46 13.77 4.79
N VAL A 62 -1.91 13.92 6.03
CA VAL A 62 -1.12 14.52 7.13
C VAL A 62 -0.79 13.46 8.17
N CYS A 63 0.43 13.48 8.70
CA CYS A 63 0.83 12.59 9.77
C CYS A 63 0.38 13.13 11.13
N ALA A 64 -0.42 12.37 11.86
CA ALA A 64 -0.74 12.63 13.26
C ALA A 64 0.33 12.05 14.20
N HIS A 65 0.49 12.68 15.36
CA HIS A 65 1.42 12.29 16.41
C HIS A 65 0.80 11.36 17.45
N ASP A 66 -0.51 11.49 17.70
CA ASP A 66 -1.27 10.69 18.66
C ASP A 66 -2.72 10.46 18.23
N PHE A 67 -3.46 9.70 19.03
CA PHE A 67 -4.85 9.32 18.73
C PHE A 67 -5.81 10.50 18.77
N GLN A 68 -5.59 11.45 19.68
CA GLN A 68 -6.44 12.63 19.82
C GLN A 68 -6.29 13.55 18.61
N GLU A 69 -5.06 13.79 18.17
CA GLU A 69 -4.78 14.55 16.96
C GLU A 69 -5.32 13.82 15.72
N ALA A 70 -5.12 12.51 15.62
CA ALA A 70 -5.63 11.73 14.51
C ALA A 70 -7.15 11.84 14.39
N GLU A 71 -7.88 11.70 15.49
CA GLU A 71 -9.33 11.87 15.52
C GLU A 71 -9.74 13.29 15.11
N ALA A 72 -9.08 14.32 15.64
CA ALA A 72 -9.38 15.71 15.33
C ALA A 72 -9.17 16.04 13.83
N LEU A 73 -8.07 15.58 13.24
CA LEU A 73 -7.75 15.78 11.82
C LEU A 73 -8.76 15.07 10.92
N VAL A 74 -9.12 13.83 11.24
CA VAL A 74 -10.14 13.07 10.50
C VAL A 74 -11.51 13.76 10.58
N ARG A 75 -11.92 14.24 11.77
CA ARG A 75 -13.17 14.99 11.95
C ARG A 75 -13.18 16.31 11.18
N ALA A 76 -12.01 16.92 11.00
CA ALA A 76 -11.82 18.11 10.16
C ALA A 76 -11.80 17.79 8.65
N GLY A 77 -12.02 16.53 8.26
CA GLY A 77 -12.07 16.09 6.86
C GLY A 77 -10.69 15.91 6.21
N GLN A 78 -9.62 15.82 7.01
CA GLN A 78 -8.28 15.58 6.50
C GLN A 78 -7.99 14.08 6.42
N LEU A 79 -7.44 13.63 5.29
CA LEU A 79 -6.85 12.30 5.22
C LEU A 79 -5.65 12.25 6.17
N THR A 80 -5.68 11.31 7.11
CA THR A 80 -4.71 11.26 8.19
C THR A 80 -3.95 9.94 8.16
N VAL A 81 -2.66 9.99 8.44
CA VAL A 81 -1.75 8.83 8.56
C VAL A 81 -1.15 8.86 9.96
N MET A 82 -0.94 7.71 10.59
CA MET A 82 -0.36 7.64 11.92
C MET A 82 0.57 6.44 12.07
N LYS A 83 1.63 6.63 12.87
CA LYS A 83 2.54 5.55 13.30
C LYS A 83 1.82 4.70 14.34
N ASP A 84 1.32 3.56 13.93
CA ASP A 84 0.66 2.59 14.82
C ASP A 84 0.86 1.18 14.25
N PRO A 85 2.07 0.60 14.42
CA PRO A 85 2.39 -0.71 13.87
C PRO A 85 1.53 -1.85 14.46
N LYS A 86 1.00 -1.65 15.67
CA LYS A 86 0.19 -2.64 16.38
C LYS A 86 -1.30 -2.51 16.09
N GLY A 87 -1.75 -1.37 15.60
CA GLY A 87 -3.16 -1.10 15.34
C GLY A 87 -3.97 -0.78 16.61
N GLU A 88 -3.32 -0.24 17.64
CA GLU A 88 -3.95 0.13 18.92
C GLU A 88 -5.09 1.15 18.73
N ALA A 89 -5.01 1.98 17.69
CA ALA A 89 -6.06 2.95 17.33
C ALA A 89 -7.37 2.30 16.89
N ILE A 90 -7.35 1.04 16.43
CA ILE A 90 -8.56 0.32 16.01
C ILE A 90 -9.49 0.12 17.21
N GLU A 91 -8.93 -0.36 18.33
CA GLU A 91 -9.67 -0.55 19.57
C GLU A 91 -10.09 0.79 20.18
N ALA A 92 -9.19 1.78 20.17
CA ALA A 92 -9.45 3.09 20.76
C ALA A 92 -10.54 3.88 20.01
N LEU A 93 -10.50 3.89 18.68
CA LEU A 93 -11.35 4.74 17.85
C LEU A 93 -12.57 4.01 17.27
N ARG A 94 -12.61 2.67 17.35
CA ARG A 94 -13.74 1.80 16.95
C ARG A 94 -14.33 2.19 15.58
N PRO A 95 -13.59 1.95 14.48
CA PRO A 95 -14.07 2.28 13.15
C PRO A 95 -15.30 1.45 12.78
N ASP A 96 -16.14 1.99 11.90
CA ASP A 96 -17.22 1.22 11.28
C ASP A 96 -16.66 0.17 10.30
N ILE A 97 -15.53 0.49 9.66
CA ILE A 97 -14.91 -0.33 8.63
C ILE A 97 -13.40 -0.38 8.85
N LEU A 98 -12.85 -1.60 8.88
CA LEU A 98 -11.41 -1.84 8.89
C LEU A 98 -10.98 -2.49 7.58
N ILE A 99 -9.92 -1.94 6.97
CA ILE A 99 -9.34 -2.47 5.74
C ILE A 99 -7.89 -2.81 6.01
N ASP A 100 -7.51 -4.09 5.90
CA ASP A 100 -6.11 -4.49 5.93
C ASP A 100 -5.52 -4.49 4.53
N ALA A 101 -4.74 -3.44 4.25
CA ALA A 101 -4.01 -3.21 3.01
C ALA A 101 -2.49 -3.33 3.19
N ILE A 102 -2.01 -3.99 4.26
CA ILE A 102 -0.57 -4.19 4.52
C ILE A 102 0.04 -5.09 3.44
N LEU A 103 -0.74 -6.04 2.90
CA LEU A 103 -0.33 -6.99 1.85
C LEU A 103 0.88 -7.85 2.24
N ALA A 104 0.98 -8.19 3.53
CA ALA A 104 2.07 -8.98 4.10
C ALA A 104 2.11 -10.45 3.64
N LYS A 105 1.12 -10.91 2.85
CA LYS A 105 0.96 -12.31 2.38
C LYS A 105 0.67 -13.32 3.49
N ARG A 106 0.39 -12.80 4.67
CA ARG A 106 -0.04 -13.49 5.88
C ARG A 106 -0.89 -12.53 6.70
N ASN A 107 -1.78 -13.05 7.53
CA ASN A 107 -2.52 -12.24 8.48
C ASN A 107 -1.56 -11.73 9.57
N CYS A 108 -1.52 -10.42 9.79
CA CYS A 108 -0.71 -9.74 10.80
C CYS A 108 -1.57 -9.30 12.02
N GLY A 109 -2.57 -10.10 12.35
CA GLY A 109 -3.44 -9.92 13.52
C GLY A 109 -4.75 -9.20 13.24
N THR A 110 -5.15 -9.02 11.97
CA THR A 110 -6.51 -8.52 11.66
C THR A 110 -7.51 -9.65 11.89
N THR A 111 -8.58 -9.37 12.62
CA THR A 111 -9.68 -10.32 12.84
C THR A 111 -11.01 -9.66 12.49
N LYS A 112 -12.01 -10.47 12.11
CA LYS A 112 -13.30 -9.98 11.66
C LYS A 112 -14.08 -9.18 12.71
N ASP A 113 -13.78 -9.40 13.98
CA ASP A 113 -14.45 -8.73 15.11
C ASP A 113 -13.89 -7.33 15.41
N MET A 114 -12.86 -6.87 14.69
CA MET A 114 -12.23 -5.57 14.93
C MET A 114 -13.07 -4.38 14.45
N ALA A 115 -14.04 -4.59 13.56
CA ALA A 115 -14.97 -3.58 13.08
C ALA A 115 -16.26 -4.24 12.56
N PRO A 116 -17.38 -3.52 12.47
CA PRO A 116 -18.61 -4.02 11.83
C PRO A 116 -18.46 -4.51 10.39
N LEU A 117 -17.47 -4.01 9.65
CA LEU A 117 -17.02 -4.58 8.38
C LEU A 117 -15.49 -4.66 8.36
N THR A 118 -14.96 -5.83 8.04
CA THR A 118 -13.53 -6.06 7.86
C THR A 118 -13.22 -6.54 6.44
N ILE A 119 -12.24 -5.89 5.80
CA ILE A 119 -11.84 -6.19 4.43
C ILE A 119 -10.35 -6.49 4.38
N GLY A 120 -9.98 -7.68 3.91
CA GLY A 120 -8.59 -8.06 3.63
C GLY A 120 -8.22 -7.86 2.16
N LEU A 121 -7.02 -7.34 1.87
CA LEU A 121 -6.53 -7.23 0.50
C LEU A 121 -5.54 -8.35 0.15
N GLY A 122 -6.00 -9.29 -0.68
CA GLY A 122 -5.15 -10.30 -1.29
C GLY A 122 -4.74 -11.45 -0.36
N PRO A 123 -3.74 -12.25 -0.75
CA PRO A 123 -3.36 -13.46 -0.03
C PRO A 123 -2.92 -13.18 1.40
N GLY A 124 -3.18 -14.14 2.28
CA GLY A 124 -2.95 -14.03 3.72
C GLY A 124 -4.23 -13.95 4.54
N PHE A 125 -5.39 -13.81 3.90
CA PHE A 125 -6.71 -13.76 4.53
C PHE A 125 -7.66 -14.81 3.95
N SER A 126 -8.53 -15.33 4.79
CA SER A 126 -9.68 -16.18 4.48
C SER A 126 -10.98 -15.43 4.80
N ALA A 127 -11.82 -15.21 3.79
CA ALA A 127 -13.12 -14.57 3.97
C ALA A 127 -14.08 -15.51 4.73
N GLY A 128 -14.83 -14.95 5.68
CA GLY A 128 -15.69 -15.68 6.61
C GLY A 128 -14.98 -16.19 7.87
N GLU A 129 -13.64 -16.20 7.87
CA GLU A 129 -12.80 -16.67 8.99
C GLU A 129 -11.99 -15.51 9.57
N ASP A 130 -11.03 -14.96 8.81
CA ASP A 130 -10.17 -13.86 9.24
C ASP A 130 -10.87 -12.50 9.13
N VAL A 131 -11.63 -12.29 8.05
CA VAL A 131 -12.30 -11.04 7.69
C VAL A 131 -13.63 -11.33 7.00
N ASP A 132 -14.51 -10.34 6.91
CA ASP A 132 -15.82 -10.52 6.25
C ASP A 132 -15.69 -10.67 4.73
N VAL A 133 -14.80 -9.88 4.12
CA VAL A 133 -14.59 -9.86 2.67
C VAL A 133 -13.12 -9.81 2.34
N VAL A 134 -12.69 -10.58 1.34
CA VAL A 134 -11.37 -10.44 0.75
C VAL A 134 -11.48 -9.92 -0.67
N VAL A 135 -10.64 -8.95 -1.03
CA VAL A 135 -10.52 -8.45 -2.41
C VAL A 135 -9.36 -9.13 -3.10
N GLU A 136 -9.60 -9.74 -4.26
CA GLU A 136 -8.55 -10.38 -5.06
C GLU A 136 -7.55 -9.35 -5.60
N THR A 137 -6.26 -9.64 -5.45
CA THR A 137 -5.15 -8.75 -5.83
C THR A 137 -4.21 -9.34 -6.87
N LYS A 138 -4.39 -10.60 -7.28
CA LYS A 138 -3.65 -11.22 -8.38
C LYS A 138 -4.14 -10.63 -9.70
N ARG A 139 -3.20 -10.20 -10.55
CA ARG A 139 -3.53 -9.74 -11.90
C ARG A 139 -4.17 -10.88 -12.69
N GLY A 140 -5.21 -10.57 -13.43
CA GLY A 140 -5.97 -11.52 -14.23
C GLY A 140 -7.45 -11.16 -14.23
N HIS A 141 -8.28 -12.08 -14.70
CA HIS A 141 -9.72 -11.89 -14.84
C HIS A 141 -10.43 -11.54 -13.53
N ASP A 142 -9.97 -12.08 -12.41
CA ASP A 142 -10.59 -11.89 -11.09
C ASP A 142 -10.02 -10.68 -10.32
N LEU A 143 -9.13 -9.85 -10.89
CA LEU A 143 -8.55 -8.73 -10.16
C LEU A 143 -9.63 -7.79 -9.63
N GLY A 144 -9.60 -7.46 -8.34
CA GLY A 144 -10.58 -6.59 -7.68
C GLY A 144 -11.88 -7.29 -7.30
N ARG A 145 -12.05 -8.58 -7.62
CA ARG A 145 -13.26 -9.35 -7.29
C ARG A 145 -13.40 -9.54 -5.78
N LEU A 146 -14.63 -9.46 -5.30
CA LEU A 146 -15.00 -9.73 -3.91
C LEU A 146 -15.16 -11.23 -3.65
N ILE A 147 -14.56 -11.68 -2.56
CA ILE A 147 -14.63 -13.05 -2.05
C ILE A 147 -15.25 -12.97 -0.66
N TYR A 148 -16.41 -13.61 -0.49
CA TYR A 148 -17.15 -13.62 0.78
C TYR A 148 -16.95 -14.93 1.57
N GLN A 149 -16.38 -15.96 0.95
CA GLN A 149 -16.03 -17.21 1.60
C GLN A 149 -14.74 -17.77 1.00
N GLY A 150 -13.78 -18.12 1.86
CA GLY A 150 -12.50 -18.74 1.48
C GLY A 150 -11.43 -17.73 1.06
N CYS A 151 -10.34 -18.25 0.47
CA CYS A 151 -9.12 -17.49 0.23
C CYS A 151 -9.02 -16.94 -1.21
N PRO A 152 -8.35 -15.80 -1.42
CA PRO A 152 -7.95 -15.35 -2.76
C PRO A 152 -6.80 -16.22 -3.31
N LYS A 153 -6.41 -15.98 -4.56
CA LYS A 153 -5.29 -16.71 -5.16
C LYS A 153 -4.00 -16.46 -4.37
N ALA A 154 -3.29 -17.56 -4.10
CA ALA A 154 -2.00 -17.53 -3.40
C ALA A 154 -0.98 -16.63 -4.09
N ASP A 155 -0.04 -16.09 -3.31
CA ASP A 155 1.08 -15.33 -3.86
C ASP A 155 1.98 -16.25 -4.67
N THR A 156 2.19 -15.90 -5.94
CA THR A 156 3.08 -16.66 -6.82
C THR A 156 4.55 -16.28 -6.64
N GLY A 157 4.83 -15.18 -5.92
CA GLY A 157 6.17 -14.59 -5.84
C GLY A 157 6.67 -14.01 -7.18
N VAL A 158 5.83 -14.01 -8.22
CA VAL A 158 6.17 -13.50 -9.55
C VAL A 158 5.49 -12.14 -9.74
N PRO A 159 6.25 -11.04 -9.92
CA PRO A 159 5.67 -9.74 -10.21
C PRO A 159 4.93 -9.76 -11.55
N GLY A 160 3.86 -8.97 -11.66
CA GLY A 160 3.11 -8.86 -12.92
C GLY A 160 3.97 -8.34 -14.08
N ASN A 161 3.68 -8.84 -15.28
CA ASN A 161 4.34 -8.44 -16.53
C ASN A 161 4.07 -6.96 -16.83
N ILE A 162 5.13 -6.22 -17.17
CA ILE A 162 5.07 -4.86 -17.69
C ILE A 162 6.02 -4.82 -18.90
N GLY A 163 5.49 -4.53 -20.09
CA GLY A 163 6.31 -4.39 -21.31
C GLY A 163 7.15 -5.62 -21.66
N GLY A 164 6.72 -6.83 -21.30
CA GLY A 164 7.45 -8.07 -21.55
C GLY A 164 8.29 -8.59 -20.37
N PHE A 165 8.47 -7.79 -19.32
CA PHE A 165 9.34 -8.12 -18.18
C PHE A 165 8.55 -8.38 -16.90
N SER A 166 9.02 -9.30 -16.05
CA SER A 166 8.29 -9.73 -14.83
C SER A 166 9.15 -9.68 -13.57
N LYS A 167 10.02 -10.67 -13.31
CA LYS A 167 10.92 -10.69 -12.15
C LYS A 167 12.08 -9.71 -12.34
N GLU A 168 12.54 -9.61 -13.58
CA GLU A 168 13.72 -8.85 -13.99
C GLU A 168 13.58 -7.36 -13.69
N ARG A 169 12.36 -6.82 -13.66
CA ARG A 169 12.14 -5.41 -13.35
C ARG A 169 12.29 -5.07 -11.86
N VAL A 170 12.16 -6.07 -10.98
CA VAL A 170 12.21 -5.88 -9.52
C VAL A 170 13.61 -6.18 -9.03
N ILE A 171 14.21 -5.21 -8.36
CA ILE A 171 15.58 -5.32 -7.86
C ILE A 171 15.51 -5.56 -6.35
N TYR A 172 16.24 -6.57 -5.92
CA TYR A 172 16.38 -6.98 -4.53
C TYR A 172 17.78 -6.63 -4.03
N ALA A 173 17.90 -6.30 -2.74
CA ALA A 173 19.17 -5.93 -2.12
C ALA A 173 20.17 -7.10 -2.21
N PRO A 174 21.36 -6.91 -2.82
CA PRO A 174 22.37 -7.96 -2.91
C PRO A 174 23.06 -8.25 -1.57
N ALA A 175 22.97 -7.33 -0.60
CA ALA A 175 23.58 -7.44 0.72
C ALA A 175 22.72 -6.74 1.78
N GLY A 176 23.01 -6.98 3.06
CA GLY A 176 22.47 -6.19 4.16
C GLY A 176 23.31 -4.95 4.46
N GLY A 177 22.69 -3.86 4.88
CA GLY A 177 23.37 -2.59 5.18
C GLY A 177 22.46 -1.37 5.00
N LYS A 178 23.04 -0.18 4.88
CA LYS A 178 22.29 1.05 4.58
C LYS A 178 22.39 1.38 3.09
N ILE A 179 21.25 1.57 2.44
CA ILE A 179 21.23 1.91 1.02
C ILE A 179 21.42 3.41 0.79
N ARG A 180 22.35 3.80 -0.09
CA ARG A 180 22.60 5.17 -0.53
C ARG A 180 22.27 5.33 -2.01
N HIS A 181 21.45 6.31 -2.36
CA HIS A 181 21.01 6.53 -3.74
C HIS A 181 22.13 7.10 -4.61
N ILE A 182 22.20 6.61 -5.85
CA ILE A 182 22.95 7.24 -6.97
C ILE A 182 21.97 7.81 -7.99
N SER A 183 20.83 7.15 -8.19
CA SER A 183 19.75 7.53 -9.09
C SER A 183 18.50 8.00 -8.33
N ARG A 184 17.46 8.39 -9.06
CA ARG A 184 16.18 8.83 -8.50
C ARG A 184 15.00 8.28 -9.30
N ILE A 185 13.84 8.19 -8.65
CA ILE A 185 12.59 7.81 -9.32
C ILE A 185 12.33 8.77 -10.50
N GLY A 186 11.95 8.22 -11.65
CA GLY A 186 11.73 8.94 -12.90
C GLY A 186 12.96 9.07 -13.81
N LYS A 187 14.16 8.68 -13.35
CA LYS A 187 15.35 8.65 -14.21
C LYS A 187 15.29 7.46 -15.18
N ILE A 188 15.64 7.69 -16.44
CA ILE A 188 15.95 6.60 -17.37
C ILE A 188 17.31 6.00 -16.99
N VAL A 189 17.37 4.68 -16.89
CA VAL A 189 18.57 3.91 -16.56
C VAL A 189 18.85 2.87 -17.63
N THR A 190 20.12 2.54 -17.80
CA THR A 190 20.57 1.45 -18.70
C THR A 190 20.86 0.19 -17.89
N ALA A 191 20.58 -0.99 -18.45
CA ALA A 191 20.97 -2.25 -17.80
C ALA A 191 22.46 -2.25 -17.43
N GLY A 192 22.77 -2.65 -16.19
CA GLY A 192 24.12 -2.63 -15.61
C GLY A 192 24.54 -1.31 -14.94
N GLU A 193 23.79 -0.21 -15.15
CA GLU A 193 24.03 1.08 -14.49
C GLU A 193 23.86 0.97 -12.97
N ASP A 194 24.76 1.58 -12.20
CA ASP A 194 24.63 1.66 -10.74
C ASP A 194 23.53 2.66 -10.36
N ILE A 195 22.49 2.17 -9.66
CA ILE A 195 21.35 2.99 -9.22
C ILE A 195 21.42 3.36 -7.73
N ALA A 196 22.14 2.57 -6.95
CA ALA A 196 22.40 2.79 -5.53
C ALA A 196 23.64 2.01 -5.07
N LEU A 197 24.08 2.27 -3.84
CA LEU A 197 25.12 1.51 -3.13
C LEU A 197 24.55 1.04 -1.80
N ILE A 198 24.97 -0.13 -1.33
CA ILE A 198 24.68 -0.59 0.03
C ILE A 198 25.98 -0.55 0.82
N GLU A 199 26.01 0.26 1.87
CA GLU A 199 27.09 0.27 2.86
C GLU A 199 26.80 -0.81 3.91
N THR A 200 27.59 -1.87 3.89
CA THR A 200 27.49 -2.96 4.87
C THR A 200 28.06 -2.53 6.23
N ASP A 201 27.71 -3.25 7.30
CA ASP A 201 28.22 -2.97 8.65
C ASP A 201 29.76 -3.07 8.74
N GLY A 202 30.40 -3.81 7.82
CA GLY A 202 31.85 -3.91 7.69
C GLY A 202 32.50 -2.80 6.85
N GLY A 203 31.75 -1.77 6.43
CA GLY A 203 32.26 -0.64 5.63
C GLY A 203 32.43 -0.92 4.14
N MET A 204 32.13 -2.14 3.66
CA MET A 204 32.15 -2.47 2.24
C MET A 204 30.96 -1.81 1.52
N GLN A 205 31.21 -1.22 0.35
CA GLN A 205 30.18 -0.68 -0.53
C GLN A 205 29.84 -1.69 -1.63
N VAL A 206 28.57 -2.11 -1.69
CA VAL A 206 28.07 -3.07 -2.68
C VAL A 206 27.17 -2.34 -3.69
N PRO A 207 27.48 -2.33 -4.99
CA PRO A 207 26.65 -1.66 -5.98
C PRO A 207 25.32 -2.38 -6.20
N VAL A 208 24.26 -1.60 -6.33
CA VAL A 208 22.94 -2.05 -6.79
C VAL A 208 22.81 -1.62 -8.24
N LYS A 209 22.73 -2.60 -9.14
CA LYS A 209 22.67 -2.37 -10.59
C LYS A 209 21.24 -2.43 -11.11
N ALA A 210 20.95 -1.62 -12.12
CA ALA A 210 19.76 -1.77 -12.93
C ALA A 210 19.80 -3.13 -13.67
N SER A 211 18.80 -3.97 -13.44
CA SER A 211 18.70 -5.30 -14.06
C SER A 211 18.22 -5.24 -15.52
N ILE A 212 17.50 -4.19 -15.89
CA ILE A 212 17.00 -3.92 -17.25
C ILE A 212 17.10 -2.42 -17.55
N SER A 213 17.08 -2.05 -18.83
CA SER A 213 16.93 -0.66 -19.25
C SER A 213 15.48 -0.20 -19.12
N GLY A 214 15.25 1.05 -18.76
CA GLY A 214 13.92 1.61 -18.58
C GLY A 214 13.89 2.81 -17.64
N ILE A 215 12.74 3.12 -17.07
CA ILE A 215 12.56 4.18 -16.08
C ILE A 215 12.63 3.56 -14.68
N LEU A 216 13.48 4.09 -13.81
CA LEU A 216 13.45 3.75 -12.39
C LEU A 216 12.14 4.25 -11.77
N ARG A 217 11.14 3.39 -11.65
CA ARG A 217 9.79 3.74 -11.19
C ARG A 217 9.58 3.56 -9.68
N GLY A 218 10.46 2.82 -9.03
CA GLY A 218 10.46 2.65 -7.59
C GLY A 218 11.88 2.53 -7.06
N LEU A 219 12.13 3.16 -5.91
CA LEU A 219 13.38 3.10 -5.17
C LEU A 219 13.06 3.32 -3.69
N ILE A 220 13.44 2.38 -2.83
CA ILE A 220 13.28 2.46 -1.37
C ILE A 220 13.93 3.74 -0.84
N ARG A 221 13.53 4.20 0.34
CA ARG A 221 14.04 5.44 0.93
C ARG A 221 15.56 5.45 1.06
N ASN A 222 16.16 6.62 0.85
CA ASN A 222 17.60 6.81 1.01
C ASN A 222 17.99 6.56 2.48
N TRP A 223 19.15 5.98 2.70
CA TRP A 223 19.67 5.54 4.01
C TRP A 223 18.85 4.47 4.74
N TYR A 224 17.86 3.86 4.08
CA TYR A 224 17.05 2.81 4.70
C TYR A 224 17.89 1.56 5.03
N PRO A 225 17.74 0.94 6.21
CA PRO A 225 18.39 -0.31 6.55
C PRO A 225 17.75 -1.48 5.78
N VAL A 226 18.52 -2.10 4.89
CA VAL A 226 18.06 -3.22 4.05
C VAL A 226 18.70 -4.53 4.50
N LYS A 227 17.97 -5.63 4.32
CA LYS A 227 18.49 -7.00 4.41
C LYS A 227 18.68 -7.55 3.01
N ALA A 228 19.62 -8.47 2.82
CA ALA A 228 19.76 -9.18 1.56
C ALA A 228 18.42 -9.84 1.16
N GLY A 229 18.04 -9.71 -0.11
CA GLY A 229 16.75 -10.20 -0.61
C GLY A 229 15.54 -9.28 -0.31
N LEU A 230 15.72 -8.14 0.35
CA LEU A 230 14.65 -7.13 0.46
C LEU A 230 14.41 -6.48 -0.90
N LYS A 231 13.15 -6.29 -1.29
CA LYS A 231 12.80 -5.55 -2.50
C LYS A 231 13.13 -4.05 -2.32
N ILE A 232 13.98 -3.50 -3.18
CA ILE A 232 14.51 -2.12 -3.03
C ILE A 232 14.26 -1.21 -4.23
N ALA A 233 14.04 -1.75 -5.43
CA ALA A 233 13.76 -0.93 -6.60
C ALA A 233 12.87 -1.66 -7.62
N ASP A 234 12.32 -0.89 -8.55
CA ASP A 234 11.47 -1.38 -9.64
C ASP A 234 11.69 -0.51 -10.89
N ILE A 235 11.82 -1.15 -12.06
CA ILE A 235 12.04 -0.48 -13.35
C ILE A 235 10.81 -0.66 -14.25
N ASP A 236 10.35 0.39 -14.92
CA ASP A 236 9.38 0.28 -16.00
C ASP A 236 10.13 0.23 -17.34
N PRO A 237 10.07 -0.87 -18.10
CA PRO A 237 10.77 -0.96 -19.38
C PRO A 237 10.18 -0.02 -20.46
N ARG A 238 8.98 0.53 -20.24
CA ARG A 238 8.28 1.38 -21.20
C ARG A 238 8.71 2.84 -21.02
N ILE A 239 9.76 3.27 -21.72
CA ILE A 239 10.35 4.61 -21.57
C ILE A 239 9.34 5.76 -21.83
N GLY A 240 8.31 5.54 -22.64
CA GLY A 240 7.23 6.52 -22.87
C GLY A 240 6.27 6.73 -21.69
N GLU A 241 6.37 5.90 -20.64
CA GLU A 241 5.40 5.81 -19.55
C GLU A 241 5.88 6.50 -18.25
N LEU A 242 6.67 7.58 -18.36
CA LEU A 242 7.24 8.30 -17.21
C LEU A 242 6.18 8.66 -16.15
N ASN A 243 5.00 9.09 -16.58
CA ASN A 243 3.89 9.47 -15.71
C ASN A 243 3.42 8.32 -14.79
N ASN A 244 3.69 7.04 -15.12
CA ASN A 244 3.36 5.90 -14.26
C ASN A 244 4.21 5.84 -12.98
N CYS A 245 5.27 6.66 -12.86
CA CYS A 245 6.00 6.87 -11.61
C CYS A 245 5.22 7.69 -10.59
N PHE A 246 4.32 8.56 -11.06
CA PHE A 246 3.65 9.59 -10.26
C PHE A 246 2.13 9.40 -10.20
N THR A 247 1.63 8.32 -10.81
CA THR A 247 0.20 7.99 -10.82
C THR A 247 -0.06 6.62 -10.19
N ILE A 248 -1.21 6.51 -9.54
CA ILE A 248 -1.75 5.29 -8.95
C ILE A 248 -1.90 4.26 -10.06
N SER A 249 -1.38 3.05 -9.84
CA SER A 249 -1.42 2.01 -10.87
C SER A 249 -2.84 1.56 -11.22
N ASP A 250 -3.02 1.07 -12.44
CA ASP A 250 -4.20 0.34 -12.91
C ASP A 250 -4.68 -0.71 -11.90
N LYS A 251 -3.74 -1.50 -11.37
CA LYS A 251 -3.98 -2.54 -10.38
C LYS A 251 -4.53 -1.97 -9.09
N ALA A 252 -3.90 -0.93 -8.55
CA ALA A 252 -4.34 -0.29 -7.31
C ALA A 252 -5.74 0.33 -7.49
N ARG A 253 -6.04 0.96 -8.65
CA ARG A 253 -7.36 1.50 -8.96
C ARG A 253 -8.46 0.43 -9.04
N CYS A 254 -8.13 -0.73 -9.61
CA CYS A 254 -9.04 -1.87 -9.74
C CYS A 254 -9.36 -2.47 -8.37
N ILE A 255 -8.33 -2.74 -7.55
CA ILE A 255 -8.50 -3.21 -6.16
C ILE A 255 -9.34 -2.22 -5.34
N ALA A 256 -9.04 -0.92 -5.45
CA ALA A 256 -9.83 0.13 -4.80
C ALA A 256 -11.31 0.13 -5.23
N GLY A 257 -11.59 -0.22 -6.48
CA GLY A 257 -12.96 -0.40 -6.98
C GLY A 257 -13.70 -1.51 -6.24
N GLY A 258 -13.06 -2.68 -6.09
CA GLY A 258 -13.61 -3.78 -5.30
C GLY A 258 -13.84 -3.37 -3.84
N VAL A 259 -12.87 -2.71 -3.21
CA VAL A 259 -13.04 -2.22 -1.84
C VAL A 259 -14.25 -1.29 -1.70
N LEU A 260 -14.39 -0.31 -2.59
CA LEU A 260 -15.53 0.60 -2.56
C LEU A 260 -16.85 -0.14 -2.80
N GLU A 261 -16.89 -1.13 -3.70
CA GLU A 261 -18.05 -1.98 -3.90
C GLU A 261 -18.44 -2.72 -2.61
N ALA A 262 -17.47 -3.32 -1.91
CA ALA A 262 -17.73 -4.02 -0.64
C ALA A 262 -18.31 -3.07 0.42
N VAL A 263 -17.73 -1.86 0.56
CA VAL A 263 -18.23 -0.83 1.46
C VAL A 263 -19.67 -0.46 1.14
N LEU A 264 -19.96 -0.11 -0.12
CA LEU A 264 -21.30 0.31 -0.54
C LEU A 264 -22.34 -0.81 -0.38
N ARG A 265 -21.98 -2.06 -0.68
CA ARG A 265 -22.87 -3.21 -0.48
C ARG A 265 -23.20 -3.43 1.00
N TRP A 266 -22.21 -3.30 1.87
CA TRP A 266 -22.43 -3.41 3.32
C TRP A 266 -23.30 -2.25 3.83
N GLU A 267 -23.07 -1.01 3.37
CA GLU A 267 -23.91 0.15 3.71
C GLU A 267 -25.37 -0.08 3.32
N LEU A 268 -25.64 -0.57 2.10
CA LEU A 268 -27.00 -0.86 1.63
C LEU A 268 -27.69 -1.91 2.50
N GLN A 269 -27.02 -3.02 2.80
CA GLN A 269 -27.57 -4.11 3.64
C GLN A 269 -27.89 -3.66 5.07
N ASN A 270 -27.15 -2.68 5.59
CA ASN A 270 -27.36 -2.15 6.93
C ASN A 270 -28.31 -0.93 6.95
N ALA A 271 -28.54 -0.29 5.81
CA ALA A 271 -29.58 0.72 5.62
C ALA A 271 -30.98 0.10 5.60
N ASP A 272 -31.15 -1.05 4.92
CA ASP A 272 -32.43 -1.77 4.81
C ASP A 272 -32.94 -2.33 6.16
N ARG A 273 -32.07 -2.48 7.16
CA ARG A 273 -32.48 -2.83 8.53
C ARG A 273 -33.16 -1.67 9.29
N ARG A 274 -33.08 -0.44 8.79
CA ARG A 274 -33.71 0.75 9.40
C ARG A 274 -34.98 1.20 8.66
N ASN A 275 -35.21 0.71 7.45
CA ASN A 275 -36.40 0.98 6.66
C ASN A 275 -36.82 -0.31 5.93
N THR A 276 -37.54 -1.19 6.63
CA THR A 276 -38.50 -2.07 5.96
C THR A 276 -39.64 -1.20 5.45
N PHE A 277 -39.91 -1.27 4.15
CA PHE A 277 -41.09 -0.67 3.50
C PHE A 277 -42.39 -1.11 4.17
#